data_AF-A0A9P6CH78-F1
#
_entry.id   AF-A0A9P6CH78-F1
#
_cell.length_a   1.000
_cell.length_b   1.000
_cell.length_c   1.000
_cell.angle_alpha   90.00
_cell.angle_beta   90.00
_cell.angle_gamma   90.00
#
_symmetry.space_group_name_H-M   'P 1'
#
loop_
_entity.id
_entity.type
_entity.pdbx_description
1 polymer ?
#
loop_
_entity_poly.entity_id
_entity_poly.type
_entity_poly.pdbx_seq_one_letter_code
_entity_poly.pdbx_strand_id
1 'polypeptide(L)'
;MPSQSTLNSDEKAKVKSAIPASSHKVFYAALARVYYAYPQPDKWSYAGLQGAIAFSKNTNENIMSFKMVDLDGTRGVIWEHELYEGLEYHADRAFFHSFAGDDCMIGFVFVNESEAKTFWKKVLEKKDTKNSKPQSEKKKKKKKATKGGKIDKSLISGPTAGSFVHVAHMGYDAEQGFTSQGVDPSWTAFLGSLENSGITKEVIAKDMEFIKDFVRQHPQAAPQKPAKKPKPPPPAPP
;
A
#
# COMPACT_ATOMS: atom_id res chain seq x y z
N MET A 1 -7.72 -9.23 -24.87
CA MET A 1 -8.89 -8.40 -25.24
C MET A 1 -9.12 -7.40 -24.12
N PRO A 2 -9.50 -6.12 -24.39
CA PRO A 2 -9.80 -5.19 -23.31
C PRO A 2 -10.99 -5.71 -22.50
N SER A 3 -10.83 -5.82 -21.18
CA SER A 3 -11.90 -6.26 -20.27
C SER A 3 -13.05 -5.27 -20.32
N GLN A 4 -14.13 -5.63 -21.00
CA GLN A 4 -15.37 -4.89 -20.98
C GLN A 4 -16.00 -5.03 -19.59
N SER A 5 -16.36 -3.92 -18.97
CA SER A 5 -17.01 -3.94 -17.66
C SER A 5 -18.40 -4.60 -17.78
N THR A 6 -18.79 -5.38 -16.77
CA THR A 6 -20.12 -6.02 -16.76
C THR A 6 -21.25 -5.02 -16.58
N LEU A 7 -20.97 -3.85 -15.99
CA LEU A 7 -21.97 -2.82 -15.79
C LEU A 7 -22.17 -1.97 -17.06
N ASN A 8 -23.41 -1.88 -17.52
CA ASN A 8 -23.83 -1.01 -18.62
C ASN A 8 -23.94 0.46 -18.16
N SER A 9 -24.31 1.37 -19.08
CA SER A 9 -24.37 2.81 -18.78
C SER A 9 -25.43 3.16 -17.74
N ASP A 10 -26.60 2.53 -17.82
CA ASP A 10 -27.73 2.80 -16.94
C ASP A 10 -27.46 2.25 -15.53
N GLU A 11 -26.88 1.06 -15.43
CA GLU A 11 -26.44 0.47 -14.16
C GLU A 11 -25.36 1.33 -13.49
N LYS A 12 -24.40 1.86 -14.28
CA LYS A 12 -23.41 2.82 -13.77
C LYS A 12 -24.07 4.12 -13.28
N ALA A 13 -25.15 4.56 -13.92
CA ALA A 13 -25.91 5.72 -13.45
C ALA A 13 -26.63 5.42 -12.14
N LYS A 14 -27.24 4.23 -11.98
CA LYS A 14 -27.85 3.78 -10.72
C LYS A 14 -26.83 3.75 -9.58
N VAL A 15 -25.63 3.20 -9.81
CA VAL A 15 -24.55 3.19 -8.81
C VAL A 15 -24.14 4.61 -8.40
N LYS A 16 -23.96 5.52 -9.36
CA LYS A 16 -23.60 6.92 -9.07
C LYS A 16 -24.71 7.69 -8.35
N SER A 17 -25.97 7.37 -8.64
CA SER A 17 -27.11 7.95 -7.96
C SER A 17 -27.22 7.46 -6.51
N ALA A 18 -27.00 6.15 -6.29
CA ALA A 18 -27.07 5.54 -4.97
C ALA A 18 -25.84 5.86 -4.09
N ILE A 19 -24.68 6.11 -4.70
CA ILE A 19 -23.42 6.45 -4.03
C ILE A 19 -22.90 7.77 -4.63
N PRO A 20 -23.42 8.93 -4.17
CA PRO A 20 -23.11 10.22 -4.75
C PRO A 20 -21.63 10.57 -4.64
N ALA A 21 -21.05 11.09 -5.73
CA ALA A 21 -19.65 11.50 -5.80
C ALA A 21 -19.32 12.73 -4.91
N SER A 22 -20.34 13.42 -4.39
CA SER A 22 -20.21 14.55 -3.47
C SER A 22 -19.76 14.12 -2.08
N SER A 23 -20.19 12.94 -1.61
CA SER A 23 -19.82 12.39 -0.30
C SER A 23 -18.92 11.18 -0.40
N HIS A 24 -19.04 10.36 -1.45
CA HIS A 24 -18.29 9.12 -1.59
C HIS A 24 -17.38 9.10 -2.81
N LYS A 25 -16.19 8.53 -2.65
CA LYS A 25 -15.32 8.16 -3.75
C LYS A 25 -15.42 6.67 -4.03
N VAL A 26 -16.10 6.31 -5.12
CA VAL A 26 -16.14 4.92 -5.61
C VAL A 26 -14.80 4.58 -6.29
N PHE A 27 -14.11 3.56 -5.80
CA PHE A 27 -12.85 3.08 -6.39
C PHE A 27 -13.10 2.10 -7.53
N TYR A 28 -14.05 1.19 -7.34
CA TYR A 28 -14.44 0.20 -8.33
C TYR A 28 -15.84 -0.35 -8.01
N ALA A 29 -16.56 -0.78 -9.04
CA ALA A 29 -17.86 -1.44 -8.91
C ALA A 29 -17.99 -2.53 -9.97
N ALA A 30 -18.63 -3.64 -9.61
CA ALA A 30 -18.85 -4.80 -10.48
C ALA A 30 -20.13 -5.54 -10.09
N LEU A 31 -20.67 -6.37 -10.98
CA LEU A 31 -21.81 -7.25 -10.65
C LEU A 31 -21.37 -8.37 -9.71
N ALA A 32 -22.09 -8.52 -8.59
CA ALA A 32 -21.86 -9.58 -7.63
C ALA A 32 -23.10 -9.97 -6.82
N ARG A 33 -22.96 -11.08 -6.09
CA ARG A 33 -23.90 -11.60 -5.09
C ARG A 33 -23.22 -11.70 -3.73
N VAL A 34 -23.97 -11.48 -2.65
CA VAL A 34 -23.50 -11.67 -1.27
C VAL A 34 -23.92 -13.05 -0.76
N TYR A 35 -22.96 -13.73 -0.13
CA TYR A 35 -23.14 -14.99 0.58
C TYR A 35 -22.67 -14.83 2.02
N TYR A 36 -23.27 -15.60 2.93
CA TYR A 36 -22.87 -15.68 4.33
C TYR A 36 -22.59 -17.12 4.70
N ALA A 37 -21.59 -17.36 5.56
CA ALA A 37 -21.40 -18.63 6.24
C ALA A 37 -22.30 -18.69 7.49
N TYR A 38 -23.61 -18.52 7.29
CA TYR A 38 -24.63 -18.51 8.33
C TYR A 38 -25.91 -19.17 7.79
N PRO A 39 -26.68 -19.91 8.61
CA PRO A 39 -26.45 -20.23 10.03
C PRO A 39 -25.38 -21.30 10.28
N GLN A 40 -24.89 -21.96 9.23
CA GLN A 40 -23.87 -23.00 9.30
C GLN A 40 -22.49 -22.41 8.93
N PRO A 41 -21.53 -22.31 9.87
CA PRO A 41 -20.22 -21.70 9.60
C PRO A 41 -19.38 -22.43 8.55
N ASP A 42 -19.66 -23.70 8.31
CA ASP A 42 -19.01 -24.57 7.34
C ASP A 42 -19.65 -24.52 5.94
N LYS A 43 -20.73 -23.74 5.77
CA LYS A 43 -21.49 -23.69 4.53
C LYS A 43 -21.89 -22.26 4.11
N TRP A 44 -21.53 -21.92 2.88
CA TRP A 44 -21.98 -20.68 2.25
C TRP A 44 -23.45 -20.75 1.83
N SER A 45 -24.23 -19.76 2.26
CA SER A 45 -25.64 -19.58 1.92
C SER A 45 -25.83 -18.25 1.21
N TYR A 46 -26.62 -18.24 0.13
CA TYR A 46 -26.91 -17.02 -0.61
C TYR A 46 -27.78 -16.09 0.26
N ALA A 47 -27.36 -14.83 0.41
CA ALA A 47 -28.05 -13.87 1.26
C ALA A 47 -29.34 -13.29 0.61
N GLY A 48 -29.65 -13.66 -0.63
CA GLY A 48 -30.74 -13.04 -1.39
C GLY A 48 -30.39 -11.65 -1.95
N LEU A 49 -29.14 -11.22 -1.82
CA LEU A 49 -28.67 -9.88 -2.19
C LEU A 49 -27.78 -9.97 -3.44
N GLN A 50 -28.20 -9.30 -4.51
CA GLN A 50 -27.45 -9.18 -5.76
C GLN A 50 -27.57 -7.78 -6.34
N GLY A 51 -26.56 -7.38 -7.11
CA GLY A 51 -26.51 -6.10 -7.78
C GLY A 51 -25.08 -5.65 -8.06
N ALA A 52 -24.86 -4.34 -8.08
CA ALA A 52 -23.51 -3.80 -8.20
C ALA A 52 -22.87 -3.69 -6.82
N ILE A 53 -21.84 -4.49 -6.53
CA ILE A 53 -21.00 -4.29 -5.36
C ILE A 53 -19.96 -3.21 -5.67
N ALA A 54 -19.93 -2.16 -4.86
CA ALA A 54 -19.03 -1.04 -4.99
C ALA A 54 -18.09 -0.97 -3.78
N PHE A 55 -16.80 -0.82 -4.04
CA PHE A 55 -15.83 -0.44 -3.02
C PHE A 55 -15.67 1.09 -3.04
N SER A 56 -16.03 1.73 -1.93
CA SER A 56 -16.09 3.18 -1.84
C SER A 56 -15.49 3.70 -0.54
N LYS A 57 -15.23 5.01 -0.52
CA LYS A 57 -14.74 5.70 0.67
C LYS A 57 -15.57 6.95 0.91
N ASN A 58 -16.12 7.09 2.12
CA ASN A 58 -16.70 8.35 2.57
C ASN A 58 -15.57 9.40 2.67
N THR A 59 -15.74 10.52 1.97
CA THR A 59 -14.76 11.60 1.89
C THR A 59 -14.73 12.41 3.18
N ASN A 60 -15.87 12.50 3.87
CA ASN A 60 -16.00 13.27 5.11
C ASN A 60 -15.39 12.50 6.29
N GLU A 61 -15.72 11.22 6.40
CA GLU A 61 -15.34 10.39 7.55
C GLU A 61 -14.07 9.58 7.32
N ASN A 62 -13.56 9.56 6.09
CA ASN A 62 -12.40 8.76 5.70
C ASN A 62 -12.61 7.23 5.88
N ILE A 63 -13.86 6.79 6.08
CA ILE A 63 -14.26 5.40 6.24
C ILE A 63 -14.41 4.73 4.87
N MET A 64 -13.83 3.55 4.72
CA MET A 64 -14.01 2.72 3.52
C MET A 64 -15.14 1.74 3.78
N SER A 65 -15.98 1.52 2.77
CA SER A 65 -17.05 0.54 2.86
C SER A 65 -17.30 -0.19 1.54
N PHE A 66 -17.80 -1.40 1.65
CA PHE A 66 -18.44 -2.13 0.58
C PHE A 66 -19.93 -1.79 0.58
N LYS A 67 -20.49 -1.41 -0.56
CA LYS A 67 -21.91 -1.08 -0.72
C LYS A 67 -22.49 -1.82 -1.93
N MET A 68 -23.57 -2.58 -1.75
CA MET A 68 -24.29 -3.20 -2.85
C MET A 68 -25.46 -2.33 -3.27
N VAL A 69 -25.53 -2.01 -4.56
CA VAL A 69 -26.62 -1.23 -5.16
C VAL A 69 -27.57 -2.16 -5.92
N ASP A 70 -28.86 -2.01 -5.66
CA ASP A 70 -29.93 -2.68 -6.38
C ASP A 70 -29.99 -2.19 -7.83
N LEU A 71 -29.78 -3.12 -8.77
CA LEU A 71 -29.81 -2.82 -10.20
C LEU A 71 -31.14 -3.18 -10.85
N ASP A 72 -31.89 -4.10 -10.26
CA ASP A 72 -33.19 -4.53 -10.78
C ASP A 72 -34.29 -3.53 -10.38
N GLY A 73 -34.19 -2.97 -9.17
CA GLY A 73 -35.14 -1.99 -8.64
C GLY A 73 -34.63 -0.55 -8.56
N THR A 74 -35.18 0.17 -7.58
CA THR A 74 -34.89 1.58 -7.25
C THR A 74 -34.49 1.77 -5.79
N ARG A 75 -34.20 0.69 -5.06
CA ARG A 75 -33.92 0.72 -3.62
C ARG A 75 -32.59 1.40 -3.26
N GLY A 76 -31.75 1.70 -4.24
CA GLY A 76 -30.44 2.29 -4.00
C GLY A 76 -29.50 1.27 -3.36
N VAL A 77 -28.84 1.64 -2.25
CA VAL A 77 -27.95 0.74 -1.50
C VAL A 77 -28.79 -0.24 -0.67
N ILE A 78 -28.65 -1.54 -0.93
CA ILE A 78 -29.39 -2.63 -0.25
C ILE A 78 -28.54 -3.43 0.73
N TRP A 79 -27.23 -3.22 0.73
CA TRP A 79 -26.31 -3.85 1.66
C TRP A 79 -25.07 -2.99 1.81
N GLU A 80 -24.53 -2.91 3.01
CA GLU A 80 -23.30 -2.18 3.32
C GLU A 80 -22.49 -2.88 4.40
N HIS A 81 -21.17 -2.81 4.28
CA HIS A 81 -20.23 -3.24 5.31
C HIS A 81 -19.02 -2.31 5.35
N GLU A 82 -18.75 -1.73 6.51
CA GLU A 82 -17.58 -0.87 6.73
C GLU A 82 -16.31 -1.71 6.88
N LEU A 83 -15.18 -1.19 6.43
CA LEU A 83 -13.90 -1.87 6.58
C LEU A 83 -13.29 -1.50 7.94
N TYR A 84 -13.15 -2.50 8.81
CA TYR A 84 -12.41 -2.40 10.06
C TYR A 84 -10.89 -2.45 9.82
N GLU A 85 -10.12 -2.04 10.84
CA GLU A 85 -8.65 -2.05 10.77
C GLU A 85 -8.10 -3.48 10.74
N GLY A 86 -7.16 -3.76 9.85
CA GLY A 86 -6.60 -5.10 9.70
C GLY A 86 -7.50 -6.08 8.93
N LEU A 87 -8.59 -5.62 8.29
CA LEU A 87 -9.44 -6.48 7.47
C LEU A 87 -8.62 -7.29 6.46
N GLU A 88 -8.71 -8.61 6.57
CA GLU A 88 -8.13 -9.56 5.62
C GLU A 88 -9.15 -9.84 4.52
N TYR A 89 -8.74 -9.65 3.27
CA TYR A 89 -9.61 -9.80 2.12
C TYR A 89 -9.01 -10.82 1.16
N HIS A 90 -9.64 -12.00 1.12
CA HIS A 90 -9.13 -13.16 0.43
C HIS A 90 -9.81 -13.34 -0.93
N ALA A 91 -9.04 -13.69 -1.94
CA ALA A 91 -9.58 -14.12 -3.24
C ALA A 91 -9.47 -15.63 -3.35
N ASP A 92 -10.28 -16.35 -2.56
CA ASP A 92 -10.23 -17.83 -2.44
C ASP A 92 -10.43 -18.53 -3.79
N ARG A 93 -11.21 -17.91 -4.69
CA ARG A 93 -11.33 -18.30 -6.10
C ARG A 93 -11.25 -17.07 -7.00
N ALA A 94 -11.07 -17.30 -8.30
CA ALA A 94 -11.01 -16.23 -9.30
C ALA A 94 -12.27 -15.34 -9.34
N PHE A 95 -13.43 -15.88 -8.96
CA PHE A 95 -14.72 -15.17 -8.90
C PHE A 95 -15.29 -15.06 -7.49
N PHE A 96 -14.64 -15.63 -6.47
CA PHE A 96 -15.14 -15.67 -5.10
C PHE A 96 -14.13 -15.06 -4.15
N HIS A 97 -14.54 -13.99 -3.48
CA HIS A 97 -13.75 -13.38 -2.42
C HIS A 97 -14.45 -13.54 -1.08
N SER A 98 -13.67 -13.60 0.00
CA SER A 98 -14.17 -13.74 1.36
C SER A 98 -13.44 -12.81 2.32
N PHE A 99 -14.13 -12.47 3.42
CA PHE A 99 -13.59 -11.73 4.54
C PHE A 99 -14.45 -12.02 5.79
N ALA A 100 -13.89 -11.78 6.97
CA ALA A 100 -14.63 -11.90 8.21
C ALA A 100 -15.56 -10.69 8.39
N GLY A 101 -16.84 -10.94 8.65
CA GLY A 101 -17.76 -9.94 9.21
C GLY A 101 -17.85 -10.08 10.73
N ASP A 102 -18.74 -9.31 11.35
CA ASP A 102 -18.91 -9.32 12.81
C ASP A 102 -19.44 -10.66 13.34
N ASP A 103 -20.45 -11.23 12.67
CA ASP A 103 -21.12 -12.46 13.12
C ASP A 103 -20.71 -13.72 12.34
N CYS A 104 -20.28 -13.57 11.09
CA CYS A 104 -19.95 -14.70 10.22
C CYS A 104 -19.02 -14.29 9.07
N MET A 105 -18.50 -15.29 8.36
CA MET A 105 -17.77 -15.03 7.11
C MET A 105 -18.70 -14.53 6.03
N ILE A 106 -18.27 -13.50 5.30
CA ILE A 106 -18.99 -12.89 4.19
C ILE A 106 -18.24 -13.17 2.90
N GLY A 107 -18.99 -13.49 1.85
CA GLY A 107 -18.47 -13.87 0.55
C GLY A 107 -19.10 -13.06 -0.57
N PHE A 108 -18.29 -12.62 -1.52
CA PHE A 108 -18.76 -12.01 -2.77
C PHE A 108 -18.50 -12.95 -3.94
N VAL A 109 -19.56 -13.30 -4.68
CA VAL A 109 -19.46 -14.02 -5.96
C VAL A 109 -19.63 -13.00 -7.09
N PHE A 110 -18.58 -12.81 -7.88
CA PHE A 110 -18.57 -11.91 -9.04
C PHE A 110 -18.98 -12.63 -10.32
N VAL A 111 -19.65 -11.91 -11.22
CA VAL A 111 -20.03 -12.46 -12.54
C VAL A 111 -18.82 -12.63 -13.45
N ASN A 112 -17.80 -11.78 -13.30
CA ASN A 112 -16.61 -11.78 -14.15
C ASN A 112 -15.32 -11.83 -13.32
N GLU A 113 -14.46 -12.82 -13.59
CA GLU A 113 -13.20 -13.04 -12.87
C GLU A 113 -12.20 -11.88 -13.02
N SER A 114 -12.19 -11.20 -14.17
CA SER A 114 -11.27 -10.07 -14.40
C SER A 114 -11.67 -8.84 -13.59
N GLU A 115 -12.98 -8.63 -13.39
CA GLU A 115 -13.49 -7.60 -12.50
C GLU A 115 -13.27 -7.96 -11.04
N ALA A 116 -13.48 -9.22 -10.66
CA ALA A 116 -13.15 -9.74 -9.33
C ALA A 116 -11.68 -9.46 -8.99
N LYS A 117 -10.75 -9.88 -9.85
CA LYS A 117 -9.31 -9.62 -9.68
C LYS A 117 -9.00 -8.13 -9.55
N THR A 118 -9.68 -7.29 -10.33
CA THR A 118 -9.49 -5.82 -10.26
C THR A 118 -10.05 -5.26 -8.95
N PHE A 119 -11.21 -5.72 -8.51
CA PHE A 119 -11.83 -5.35 -7.24
C PHE A 119 -10.92 -5.70 -6.08
N TRP A 120 -10.42 -6.94 -6.02
CA TRP A 120 -9.50 -7.40 -4.97
C TRP A 120 -8.23 -6.54 -4.90
N LYS A 121 -7.58 -6.26 -6.04
CA LYS A 121 -6.43 -5.36 -6.08
C LYS A 121 -6.76 -3.98 -5.53
N LYS A 122 -7.92 -3.42 -5.88
CA LYS A 122 -8.35 -2.09 -5.41
C LYS A 122 -8.57 -2.05 -3.91
N VAL A 123 -9.11 -3.12 -3.32
CA VAL A 123 -9.27 -3.24 -1.87
C VAL A 123 -7.91 -3.26 -1.19
N LEU A 124 -6.99 -4.13 -1.61
CA LEU A 124 -5.66 -4.23 -1.01
C LEU A 124 -4.84 -2.93 -1.16
N GLU A 125 -4.85 -2.31 -2.35
CA GLU A 125 -4.15 -1.04 -2.59
C GLU A 125 -4.63 0.12 -1.71
N LYS A 126 -5.86 0.05 -1.20
CA LYS A 126 -6.50 1.17 -0.51
C LYS A 126 -6.70 0.93 0.98
N LYS A 127 -6.93 -0.30 1.43
CA LYS A 127 -7.18 -0.61 2.85
C LYS A 127 -6.02 -0.15 3.75
N ASP A 128 -4.79 -0.27 3.28
CA ASP A 128 -3.57 0.07 4.05
C ASP A 128 -3.22 1.57 4.00
N THR A 129 -3.96 2.37 3.23
CA THR A 129 -3.70 3.82 3.13
C THR A 129 -4.10 4.58 4.41
N LYS A 130 -4.70 3.93 5.42
CA LYS A 130 -4.95 4.56 6.73
C LYS A 130 -3.66 4.86 7.51
N ASN A 131 -2.53 4.20 7.21
CA ASN A 131 -1.31 4.31 8.03
C ASN A 131 -0.10 4.96 7.34
N SER A 132 -0.30 5.97 6.50
CA SER A 132 0.81 6.72 5.90
C SER A 132 0.57 8.23 5.88
N LYS A 133 1.45 8.92 6.62
CA LYS A 133 1.87 10.33 6.63
C LYS A 133 1.56 11.19 5.38
N PRO A 134 1.54 12.53 5.54
CA PRO A 134 0.86 13.48 4.66
C PRO A 134 1.33 13.41 3.21
N GLN A 135 0.32 13.31 2.34
CA GLN A 135 0.23 13.82 0.97
C GLN A 135 1.54 14.36 0.36
N SER A 136 2.38 13.45 -0.13
CA SER A 136 3.25 13.78 -1.26
C SER A 136 2.42 13.68 -2.54
N GLU A 137 2.04 14.85 -3.07
CA GLU A 137 1.32 14.98 -4.33
C GLU A 137 2.09 14.33 -5.49
N LYS A 138 1.74 13.09 -5.85
CA LYS A 138 2.07 12.54 -7.16
C LYS A 138 0.93 12.79 -8.14
N LYS A 139 1.06 13.93 -8.80
CA LYS A 139 0.70 14.26 -10.19
C LYS A 139 -0.20 13.25 -10.91
N LYS A 140 -1.48 13.64 -11.06
CA LYS A 140 -2.35 13.14 -12.12
C LYS A 140 -1.71 13.41 -13.49
N LYS A 141 -1.50 12.36 -14.28
CA LYS A 141 -1.45 12.46 -15.74
C LYS A 141 -2.79 13.02 -16.23
N LYS A 142 -2.79 14.13 -16.96
CA LYS A 142 -3.88 14.45 -17.90
C LYS A 142 -3.30 14.96 -19.22
N LYS A 143 -3.77 14.35 -20.30
CA LYS A 143 -3.56 14.77 -21.69
C LYS A 143 -4.25 16.12 -21.97
N LYS A 144 -3.66 16.84 -22.94
CA LYS A 144 -4.07 18.04 -23.68
C LYS A 144 -5.55 18.48 -23.61
N ALA A 145 -5.79 19.78 -23.41
CA ALA A 145 -6.25 20.69 -24.47
C ALA A 145 -6.11 22.17 -24.05
N THR A 146 -5.76 22.97 -25.05
CA THR A 146 -5.55 24.43 -25.20
C THR A 146 -6.52 25.41 -24.51
N LYS A 147 -5.99 26.47 -23.87
CA LYS A 147 -6.04 27.89 -24.31
C LYS A 147 -5.49 28.85 -23.23
N GLY A 148 -4.54 29.72 -23.61
CA GLY A 148 -4.38 31.07 -23.05
C GLY A 148 -3.24 31.29 -22.02
N GLY A 149 -2.18 31.98 -22.46
CA GLY A 149 -1.16 32.58 -21.58
C GLY A 149 0.28 32.21 -21.97
N LYS A 150 0.96 33.08 -22.71
CA LYS A 150 2.33 32.88 -23.23
C LYS A 150 3.35 32.79 -22.09
N ILE A 151 3.94 31.61 -21.88
CA ILE A 151 5.21 31.45 -21.16
C ILE A 151 6.26 31.16 -22.23
N ASP A 152 7.18 32.10 -22.40
CA ASP A 152 8.27 32.01 -23.37
C ASP A 152 9.39 31.08 -22.87
N LYS A 153 9.96 30.29 -23.77
CA LYS A 153 11.00 29.27 -23.47
C LYS A 153 12.29 29.87 -22.91
N SER A 154 12.45 31.19 -22.99
CA SER A 154 13.53 31.96 -22.36
C SER A 154 13.37 32.15 -20.84
N LEU A 155 12.20 31.86 -20.25
CA LEU A 155 11.91 32.02 -18.81
C LEU A 155 12.14 30.76 -17.96
N ILE A 156 12.48 29.63 -18.59
CA ILE A 156 12.82 28.38 -17.89
C ILE A 156 14.32 28.19 -18.03
N SER A 157 15.10 28.85 -17.16
CA SER A 157 16.53 28.55 -17.06
C SER A 157 16.72 27.10 -16.61
N GLY A 158 17.76 26.44 -17.12
CA GLY A 158 18.16 25.12 -16.63
C GLY A 158 18.44 25.15 -15.11
N PRO A 159 18.42 23.99 -14.43
CA PRO A 159 18.82 23.91 -13.03
C PRO A 159 20.21 24.52 -12.86
N THR A 160 20.44 25.27 -11.78
CA THR A 160 21.73 25.90 -11.49
C THR A 160 22.81 24.82 -11.56
N ALA A 161 23.83 25.02 -12.40
CA ALA A 161 24.96 24.10 -12.51
C ALA A 161 25.60 23.94 -11.12
N GLY A 162 25.64 22.72 -10.59
CA GLY A 162 26.10 22.43 -9.23
C GLY A 162 25.01 22.32 -8.16
N SER A 163 23.73 22.53 -8.48
CA SER A 163 22.60 22.27 -7.56
C SER A 163 22.24 20.78 -7.39
N PHE A 164 22.93 19.89 -8.10
CA PHE A 164 22.80 18.44 -7.93
C PHE A 164 23.70 17.99 -6.77
N VAL A 165 23.11 17.91 -5.59
CA VAL A 165 23.79 17.41 -4.38
C VAL A 165 23.59 15.90 -4.29
N HIS A 166 24.68 15.13 -4.36
CA HIS A 166 24.65 13.71 -4.06
C HIS A 166 24.51 13.54 -2.55
N VAL A 167 23.28 13.35 -2.06
CA VAL A 167 22.98 13.34 -0.62
C VAL A 167 23.50 12.08 0.09
N ALA A 168 23.52 10.93 -0.59
CA ALA A 168 24.13 9.71 -0.07
C ALA A 168 24.36 8.67 -1.17
N HIS A 169 25.53 8.03 -1.19
CA HIS A 169 25.84 6.87 -2.02
C HIS A 169 26.41 5.76 -1.15
N MET A 170 25.83 4.56 -1.25
CA MET A 170 26.42 3.32 -0.75
C MET A 170 26.48 2.31 -1.87
N GLY A 171 27.68 1.86 -2.20
CA GLY A 171 27.94 0.96 -3.31
C GLY A 171 29.14 0.07 -3.04
N TYR A 172 29.20 -1.01 -3.78
CA TYR A 172 30.36 -1.90 -3.80
C TYR A 172 31.18 -1.57 -5.04
N ASP A 173 32.44 -1.20 -4.83
CA ASP A 173 33.44 -1.02 -5.88
C ASP A 173 34.41 -2.21 -5.83
N ALA A 174 34.78 -2.75 -6.99
CA ALA A 174 35.59 -3.96 -7.07
C ALA A 174 37.05 -3.74 -6.59
N GLU A 175 37.55 -2.51 -6.60
CA GLU A 175 38.91 -2.19 -6.14
C GLU A 175 38.95 -1.62 -4.71
N GLN A 176 37.93 -0.83 -4.33
CA GLN A 176 37.88 -0.11 -3.05
C GLN A 176 36.96 -0.77 -2.02
N GLY A 177 36.20 -1.80 -2.40
CA GLY A 177 35.24 -2.48 -1.53
C GLY A 177 33.97 -1.64 -1.27
N PHE A 178 33.42 -1.74 -0.07
CA PHE A 178 32.19 -1.02 0.27
C PHE A 178 32.47 0.47 0.50
N THR A 179 31.93 1.33 -0.36
CA THR A 179 32.07 2.78 -0.24
C THR A 179 30.76 3.40 0.25
N SER A 180 30.85 4.22 1.30
CA SER A 180 29.70 4.95 1.85
C SER A 180 30.03 6.46 1.90
N GLN A 181 29.59 7.20 0.90
CA GLN A 181 29.68 8.67 0.86
C GLN A 181 28.36 9.26 1.35
N GLY A 182 28.40 10.04 2.43
CA GLY A 182 27.21 10.71 2.98
C GLY A 182 26.28 9.83 3.83
N VAL A 183 26.74 8.66 4.28
CA VAL A 183 25.98 7.78 5.21
C VAL A 183 26.57 7.85 6.61
N ASP A 184 25.68 7.84 7.60
CA ASP A 184 26.00 7.91 9.02
C ASP A 184 27.06 6.87 9.44
N PRO A 185 28.13 7.25 10.17
CA PRO A 185 29.21 6.35 10.60
C PRO A 185 28.75 5.08 11.35
N SER A 186 27.54 5.07 11.91
CA SER A 186 26.94 3.87 12.53
C SER A 186 26.69 2.73 11.54
N TRP A 187 26.46 3.02 10.26
CA TRP A 187 26.25 2.01 9.22
C TRP A 187 27.52 1.22 8.91
N THR A 188 28.67 1.88 8.82
CA THR A 188 29.96 1.22 8.57
C THR A 188 30.31 0.26 9.70
N ALA A 189 30.05 0.65 10.95
CA ALA A 189 30.28 -0.20 12.11
C ALA A 189 29.38 -1.45 12.12
N PHE A 190 28.12 -1.29 11.71
CA PHE A 190 27.17 -2.38 11.62
C PHE A 190 27.55 -3.40 10.53
N LEU A 191 27.92 -2.92 9.34
CA LEU A 191 28.36 -3.79 8.24
C LEU A 191 29.64 -4.55 8.61
N GLY A 192 30.60 -3.89 9.27
CA GLY A 192 31.79 -4.57 9.80
C GLY A 192 31.45 -5.62 10.87
N SER A 193 30.40 -5.41 11.66
CA SER A 193 29.92 -6.42 12.62
C SER A 193 29.31 -7.65 11.92
N LEU A 194 28.63 -7.46 10.78
CA LEU A 194 28.09 -8.57 9.98
C LEU A 194 29.22 -9.39 9.35
N GLU A 195 30.26 -8.73 8.85
CA GLU A 195 31.46 -9.39 8.32
C GLU A 195 32.17 -10.24 9.40
N ASN A 196 32.36 -9.67 10.60
CA ASN A 196 32.93 -10.41 11.73
C ASN A 196 32.05 -11.58 12.21
N SER A 197 30.74 -11.53 11.92
CA SER A 197 29.79 -12.61 12.24
C SER A 197 29.75 -13.69 11.15
N GLY A 198 30.62 -13.63 10.14
CA GLY A 198 30.76 -14.63 9.08
C GLY A 198 29.83 -14.43 7.88
N ILE A 199 29.14 -13.29 7.79
CA ILE A 199 28.32 -12.95 6.63
C ILE A 199 29.25 -12.37 5.56
N THR A 200 29.31 -13.02 4.40
CA THR A 200 30.23 -12.62 3.34
C THR A 200 29.73 -11.34 2.64
N LYS A 201 30.68 -10.61 2.05
CA LYS A 201 30.43 -9.30 1.46
C LYS A 201 29.45 -9.36 0.28
N GLU A 202 29.42 -10.49 -0.43
CA GLU A 202 28.51 -10.73 -1.55
C GLU A 202 27.06 -10.90 -1.07
N VAL A 203 26.87 -11.54 0.09
CA VAL A 203 25.54 -11.71 0.70
C VAL A 203 25.02 -10.37 1.20
N ILE A 204 25.88 -9.57 1.83
CA ILE A 204 25.54 -8.21 2.26
C ILE A 204 25.14 -7.34 1.05
N ALA A 205 25.85 -7.46 -0.07
CA ALA A 205 25.53 -6.72 -1.29
C ALA A 205 24.18 -7.15 -1.91
N LYS A 206 23.88 -8.46 -1.91
CA LYS A 206 22.64 -9.01 -2.45
C LYS A 206 21.42 -8.66 -1.61
N ASP A 207 21.56 -8.72 -0.29
CA ASP A 207 20.47 -8.50 0.66
C ASP A 207 20.50 -7.08 1.27
N MET A 208 21.22 -6.15 0.65
CA MET A 208 21.38 -4.77 1.12
C MET A 208 20.05 -4.05 1.32
N GLU A 209 19.06 -4.35 0.48
CA GLU A 209 17.73 -3.73 0.57
C GLU A 209 16.96 -4.22 1.80
N PHE A 210 17.12 -5.50 2.16
CA PHE A 210 16.61 -6.08 3.40
C PHE A 210 17.33 -5.52 4.62
N ILE A 211 18.66 -5.42 4.58
CA ILE A 211 19.47 -4.87 5.69
C ILE A 211 19.09 -3.40 5.96
N LYS A 212 18.87 -2.61 4.89
CA LYS A 212 18.36 -1.22 4.97
C LYS A 212 17.03 -1.14 5.70
N ASP A 213 16.12 -2.05 5.38
CA ASP A 213 14.79 -2.09 5.98
C ASP A 213 14.85 -2.54 7.44
N PHE A 214 15.64 -3.58 7.73
CA PHE A 214 15.85 -4.11 9.08
C PHE A 214 16.38 -3.05 10.06
N VAL A 215 17.41 -2.28 9.67
CA VAL A 215 17.99 -1.22 10.54
C VAL A 215 17.02 -0.05 10.71
N ARG A 216 16.18 0.25 9.71
CA ARG A 216 15.14 1.28 9.83
C ARG A 216 14.01 0.88 10.77
N GLN A 217 13.65 -0.41 10.78
CA GLN A 217 12.62 -0.97 11.66
C GLN A 217 13.15 -1.22 13.08
N HIS A 218 14.45 -1.52 13.22
CA HIS A 218 15.13 -1.71 14.50
C HIS A 218 16.25 -0.68 14.73
N PRO A 219 15.93 0.63 14.86
CA PRO A 219 16.91 1.64 15.16
C PRO A 219 17.26 1.60 16.66
N GLN A 220 18.00 0.58 17.10
CA GLN A 220 18.97 0.65 18.21
C GLN A 220 19.63 -0.71 18.51
N ALA A 221 20.93 -0.79 18.23
CA ALA A 221 21.94 -0.84 19.28
C ALA A 221 23.24 -0.33 18.66
N ALA A 222 23.67 0.88 19.01
CA ALA A 222 25.06 1.27 18.78
C ALA A 222 25.94 0.16 19.38
N PRO A 223 26.99 -0.31 18.69
CA PRO A 223 27.91 -1.27 19.29
C PRO A 223 28.43 -0.62 20.58
N GLN A 224 28.09 -1.21 21.72
CA GLN A 224 28.73 -0.87 22.98
C GLN A 224 30.22 -1.11 22.76
N LYS A 225 31.02 -0.05 22.81
CA LYS A 225 32.48 -0.17 22.88
C LYS A 225 32.77 -1.21 23.98
N PRO A 226 33.62 -2.22 23.73
CA PRO A 226 34.07 -3.09 24.82
C PRO A 226 34.62 -2.19 25.92
N ALA A 227 34.06 -2.31 27.12
CA ALA A 227 34.46 -1.53 28.28
C ALA A 227 35.98 -1.69 28.45
N LYS A 228 36.71 -0.58 28.38
CA LYS A 228 38.12 -0.56 28.78
C LYS A 228 38.17 -1.05 30.23
N LYS A 229 38.80 -2.21 30.47
CA LYS A 229 39.12 -2.68 31.82
C LYS A 229 39.83 -1.54 32.56
N PRO A 230 39.49 -1.23 33.82
CA PRO A 230 40.20 -0.22 34.58
C PRO A 230 41.66 -0.65 34.76
N LYS A 231 42.61 0.28 34.56
CA LYS A 231 44.01 0.04 34.90
C LYS A 231 44.11 -0.25 36.41
N PRO A 232 44.95 -1.20 36.85
CA PRO A 232 45.19 -1.41 38.27
C PRO A 232 45.81 -0.16 38.90
N PRO A 233 45.52 0.14 40.18
CA PRO A 233 46.11 1.29 40.86
C PRO A 233 47.63 1.11 41.00
N PRO A 234 48.41 2.21 41.01
CA PRO A 234 49.86 2.12 41.15
C PRO A 234 50.24 1.60 42.54
N PRO A 235 51.38 0.88 42.68
CA PRO A 235 51.86 0.44 43.98
C PRO A 235 52.32 1.64 44.82
N ALA A 236 52.05 1.57 46.12
CA ALA A 236 52.42 2.62 47.09
C ALA A 236 53.96 2.72 47.23
N PRO A 237 54.52 3.93 47.34
CA PRO A 237 55.95 4.11 47.62
C PRO A 237 56.30 3.77 49.09
N PRO A 238 57.55 3.36 49.37
CA PRO A 238 58.08 3.14 50.72
C PRO A 238 58.28 4.45 51.50
#